data_AF-A0A9D4XIS9-F1
#
_entry.id   AF-A0A9D4XIS9-F1
#
_cell.length_a   1.000
_cell.length_b   1.000
_cell.length_c   1.000
_cell.angle_alpha   90.00
_cell.angle_beta   90.00
_cell.angle_gamma   90.00
#
_symmetry.space_group_name_H-M   'P 1'
#
loop_
_entity.id
_entity.type
_entity.pdbx_description
1 polymer ?
#
loop_
_entity_poly.entity_id
_entity_poly.type
_entity_poly.pdbx_seq_one_letter_code
_entity_poly.pdbx_strand_id
1 'polypeptide(L)'
;MSMSTISEKQHLPNYYVHSGTSGGERKMMPAIEEDFGRRYLIFRLLMPIMNQFVPDLDKGKGMYLMFTRNESKTPGGIKTSAALTRFYKSSHFLNRSYNPFTSPNETVLCLDSYQSMYSQLLCGLCQNNEVLRVGAVFATSLIHAVRFLEKNWSLLCDDIRTGTINPLITDISVREAVMKILKSDKNLADFIQSECSKGSWQGIITRLWPNTKYVDVTVTGSMSQYIPTLDYYCNGLPLVSNIYAASEGFFGVNLNPLCKPCHVSYTLIPTMCYYEFLPVNRSNDPVNEKEQQELVDLVDVKLDQEYELVVTTYCNNGGQTQKVVLTD
;
A
#
# COMPACT_ATOMS: atom_id res chain seq x y z
N MET A 1 -3.09 -24.56 36.56
CA MET A 1 -2.84 -24.98 35.15
C MET A 1 -4.14 -25.51 34.59
N SER A 2 -4.91 -24.64 33.93
CA SER A 2 -6.07 -25.05 33.12
C SER A 2 -5.77 -24.62 31.69
N MET A 3 -5.27 -25.55 30.87
CA MET A 3 -5.23 -25.39 29.43
C MET A 3 -6.68 -25.34 28.95
N SER A 4 -7.12 -24.17 28.47
CA SER A 4 -8.38 -24.04 27.76
C SER A 4 -8.20 -24.61 26.35
N THR A 5 -8.94 -25.69 26.08
CA THR A 5 -8.99 -26.43 24.83
C THR A 5 -9.42 -25.52 23.67
N ILE A 6 -8.58 -25.40 22.64
CA ILE A 6 -8.95 -24.81 21.35
C ILE A 6 -9.96 -25.75 20.69
N SER A 7 -11.18 -25.26 20.45
CA SER A 7 -12.30 -26.06 19.92
C SER A 7 -11.99 -26.62 18.53
N GLU A 8 -12.25 -27.92 18.37
CA GLU A 8 -11.77 -28.84 17.33
C GLU A 8 -12.55 -28.77 16.00
N LYS A 9 -13.11 -27.61 15.66
CA LYS A 9 -13.80 -27.41 14.37
C LYS A 9 -13.62 -25.99 13.86
N GLN A 10 -12.53 -25.71 13.14
CA GLN A 10 -12.45 -24.77 12.00
C GLN A 10 -10.98 -24.54 11.60
N HIS A 11 -10.75 -24.31 10.31
CA HIS A 11 -9.42 -24.21 9.69
C HIS A 11 -8.40 -23.39 10.49
N LEU A 12 -7.17 -23.90 10.62
CA LEU A 12 -6.05 -23.26 11.30
C LEU A 12 -5.95 -21.77 10.92
N PRO A 13 -6.01 -20.83 11.87
CA PRO A 13 -5.95 -19.40 11.58
C PRO A 13 -4.60 -19.05 10.96
N ASN A 14 -4.59 -18.19 9.94
CA ASN A 14 -3.35 -17.57 9.46
C ASN A 14 -3.00 -16.38 10.37
N TYR A 15 -1.74 -15.92 10.40
CA TYR A 15 -1.40 -14.69 11.13
C TYR A 15 -0.83 -13.61 10.20
N TYR A 16 -1.24 -12.37 10.44
CA TYR A 16 -0.58 -11.20 9.88
C TYR A 16 0.54 -10.71 10.79
N VAL A 17 1.64 -10.32 10.19
CA VAL A 17 2.78 -9.73 10.89
C VAL A 17 2.68 -8.21 10.80
N HIS A 18 2.52 -7.56 11.95
CA HIS A 18 2.40 -6.12 12.09
C HIS A 18 3.78 -5.42 12.05
N SER A 19 3.84 -4.15 11.64
CA SER A 19 5.10 -3.39 11.55
C SER A 19 5.63 -2.92 12.90
N GLY A 20 4.73 -2.62 13.84
CA GLY A 20 5.05 -2.39 15.24
C GLY A 20 5.57 -3.65 15.94
N THR A 21 6.50 -3.45 16.85
CA THR A 21 7.17 -4.52 17.60
C THR A 21 6.74 -4.54 19.07
N SER A 22 6.87 -5.70 19.70
CA SER A 22 6.75 -5.88 21.15
C SER A 22 7.94 -6.72 21.59
N GLY A 23 8.83 -6.15 22.40
CA GLY A 23 10.08 -6.82 22.80
C GLY A 23 11.05 -7.07 21.64
N GLY A 24 11.02 -6.25 20.58
CA GLY A 24 11.88 -6.39 19.39
C GLY A 24 11.30 -7.29 18.29
N GLU A 25 10.30 -8.11 18.62
CA GLU A 25 9.61 -9.00 17.67
C GLU A 25 8.34 -8.35 17.10
N ARG A 26 8.00 -8.65 15.85
CA ARG A 26 6.81 -8.11 15.20
C ARG A 26 5.54 -8.72 15.80
N LYS A 27 4.54 -7.88 16.11
CA LYS A 27 3.26 -8.37 16.65
C LYS A 27 2.56 -9.27 15.61
N MET A 28 1.99 -10.39 16.07
CA MET A 28 1.24 -11.32 15.23
C MET A 28 -0.26 -11.18 15.49
N MET A 29 -1.04 -11.00 14.44
CA MET A 29 -2.50 -10.81 14.52
C MET A 29 -3.22 -11.97 13.82
N PRO A 30 -4.19 -12.62 14.47
CA PRO A 30 -4.94 -13.71 13.85
C PRO A 30 -5.75 -13.21 12.65
N ALA A 31 -5.88 -14.07 11.65
CA ALA A 31 -6.58 -13.81 10.41
C ALA A 31 -7.43 -15.01 10.02
N ILE A 32 -8.73 -14.78 9.82
CA ILE A 32 -9.65 -15.78 9.29
C ILE A 32 -9.86 -15.57 7.79
N GLU A 33 -10.10 -16.66 7.06
CA GLU A 33 -10.29 -16.65 5.60
C GLU A 33 -11.51 -15.80 5.18
N GLU A 34 -12.57 -15.79 5.98
CA GLU A 34 -13.78 -15.00 5.75
C GLU A 34 -13.53 -13.48 5.81
N ASP A 35 -12.49 -13.04 6.52
CA ASP A 35 -12.13 -11.63 6.63
C ASP A 35 -11.43 -11.12 5.35
N PHE A 36 -10.88 -12.01 4.52
CA PHE A 36 -10.23 -11.64 3.25
C PHE A 36 -11.20 -10.96 2.29
N GLY A 37 -12.42 -11.52 2.12
CA GLY A 37 -13.42 -10.95 1.21
C GLY A 37 -13.84 -9.54 1.60
N ARG A 38 -13.97 -9.27 2.90
CA ARG A 38 -14.33 -7.94 3.44
C ARG A 38 -13.17 -6.95 3.35
N ARG A 39 -11.96 -7.37 3.74
CA ARG A 39 -10.74 -6.54 3.68
C ARG A 39 -10.49 -5.96 2.29
N TYR A 40 -10.86 -6.68 1.22
CA TYR A 40 -10.66 -6.21 -0.14
C TYR A 40 -11.84 -5.46 -0.76
N LEU A 41 -13.00 -5.44 -0.11
CA LEU A 41 -14.12 -4.61 -0.55
C LEU A 41 -13.74 -3.14 -0.59
N ILE A 42 -12.93 -2.68 0.38
CA ILE A 42 -12.48 -1.29 0.46
C ILE A 42 -11.72 -0.85 -0.80
N PHE A 43 -10.93 -1.72 -1.42
CA PHE A 43 -10.22 -1.42 -2.67
C PHE A 43 -11.18 -1.20 -3.85
N ARG A 44 -12.37 -1.84 -3.82
CA ARG A 44 -13.40 -1.64 -4.85
C ARG A 44 -14.10 -0.29 -4.73
N LEU A 45 -14.03 0.37 -3.58
CA LEU A 45 -14.61 1.70 -3.37
C LEU A 45 -13.73 2.82 -3.92
N LEU A 46 -12.40 2.61 -3.99
CA LEU A 46 -11.45 3.67 -4.32
C LEU A 46 -11.64 4.23 -5.72
N MET A 47 -11.75 3.37 -6.74
CA MET A 47 -11.89 3.82 -8.12
C MET A 47 -13.21 4.57 -8.37
N PRO A 48 -14.38 4.08 -7.89
CA PRO A 48 -15.62 4.86 -7.96
C PRO A 48 -15.57 6.21 -7.25
N ILE A 49 -14.90 6.31 -6.09
CA ILE A 49 -14.70 7.59 -5.40
C ILE A 49 -13.82 8.50 -6.26
N MET A 50 -12.65 8.01 -6.69
CA MET A 50 -11.69 8.79 -7.46
C MET A 50 -12.27 9.27 -8.81
N ASN A 51 -13.05 8.45 -9.49
CA ASN A 51 -13.65 8.80 -10.78
C ASN A 51 -14.61 10.01 -10.71
N GLN A 52 -15.11 10.36 -9.52
CA GLN A 52 -15.91 11.59 -9.33
C GLN A 52 -15.05 12.87 -9.41
N PHE A 53 -13.74 12.76 -9.14
CA PHE A 53 -12.80 13.88 -9.11
C PHE A 53 -11.87 13.89 -10.32
N VAL A 54 -11.44 12.71 -10.76
CA VAL A 54 -10.50 12.53 -11.87
C VAL A 54 -11.12 11.55 -12.87
N PRO A 55 -11.80 12.04 -13.93
CA PRO A 55 -12.43 11.17 -14.90
C PRO A 55 -11.40 10.44 -15.77
N ASP A 56 -11.86 9.42 -16.50
CA ASP A 56 -11.11 8.69 -17.54
C ASP A 56 -9.86 7.95 -17.04
N LEU A 57 -9.83 7.50 -15.78
CA LEU A 57 -8.73 6.69 -15.26
C LEU A 57 -8.73 5.25 -15.80
N ASP A 58 -9.86 4.80 -16.34
CA ASP A 58 -10.05 3.51 -17.01
C ASP A 58 -9.43 3.46 -18.42
N LYS A 59 -9.09 4.62 -19.01
CA LYS A 59 -8.45 4.74 -20.33
C LYS A 59 -6.93 4.53 -20.31
N GLY A 60 -6.35 4.24 -19.16
CA GLY A 60 -4.92 4.01 -19.01
C GLY A 60 -4.59 3.12 -17.81
N LYS A 61 -3.33 3.17 -17.38
CA LYS A 61 -2.76 2.31 -16.35
C LYS A 61 -2.21 3.10 -15.18
N GLY A 62 -2.10 2.41 -14.03
CA GLY A 62 -1.35 2.89 -12.88
C GLY A 62 0.05 2.27 -12.84
N MET A 63 1.09 3.09 -12.73
CA MET A 63 2.42 2.62 -12.35
C MET A 63 2.49 2.55 -10.83
N TYR A 64 2.17 1.39 -10.26
CA TYR A 64 2.12 1.19 -8.82
C TYR A 64 3.17 0.18 -8.38
N LEU A 65 4.05 0.60 -7.45
CA LEU A 65 5.14 -0.23 -6.97
C LEU A 65 4.67 -1.09 -5.80
N MET A 66 4.63 -2.40 -6.04
CA MET A 66 4.08 -3.39 -5.13
C MET A 66 5.15 -4.41 -4.78
N PHE A 67 5.43 -4.58 -3.50
CA PHE A 67 6.48 -5.50 -3.04
C PHE A 67 5.91 -6.58 -2.14
N THR A 68 6.22 -7.83 -2.46
CA THR A 68 6.01 -8.95 -1.54
C THR A 68 7.22 -9.13 -0.64
N ARG A 69 6.99 -9.79 0.51
CA ARG A 69 8.04 -10.14 1.48
C ARG A 69 8.01 -11.65 1.72
N ASN A 70 9.11 -12.18 2.25
CA ASN A 70 9.16 -13.57 2.70
C ASN A 70 8.09 -13.83 3.76
N GLU A 71 7.43 -14.98 3.62
CA GLU A 71 6.51 -15.51 4.63
C GLU A 71 7.31 -16.41 5.56
N SER A 72 6.99 -16.40 6.85
CA SER A 72 7.58 -17.32 7.82
C SER A 72 6.52 -18.27 8.37
N LYS A 73 6.94 -19.22 9.20
CA LYS A 73 6.05 -20.12 9.91
C LYS A 73 6.32 -20.02 11.40
N THR A 74 5.29 -20.07 12.21
CA THR A 74 5.43 -20.23 13.67
C THR A 74 5.97 -21.63 13.98
N PRO A 75 6.49 -21.87 15.20
CA PRO A 75 6.89 -23.22 15.64
C PRO A 75 5.77 -24.26 15.50
N GLY A 76 4.51 -23.85 15.59
CA GLY A 76 3.33 -24.69 15.36
C GLY A 76 2.97 -24.91 13.88
N GLY A 77 3.81 -24.48 12.93
CA GLY A 77 3.61 -24.69 11.50
C GLY A 77 2.66 -23.69 10.82
N ILE A 78 2.16 -22.68 11.55
CA ILE A 78 1.20 -21.70 11.03
C ILE A 78 1.91 -20.64 10.20
N LYS A 79 1.42 -20.35 9.00
CA LYS A 79 2.01 -19.32 8.12
C LYS A 79 1.78 -17.92 8.67
N THR A 80 2.82 -17.10 8.58
CA THR A 80 2.80 -15.69 8.97
C THR A 80 3.33 -14.83 7.81
N SER A 81 2.62 -13.74 7.50
CA SER A 81 3.05 -12.82 6.44
C SER A 81 2.51 -11.40 6.63
N ALA A 82 3.13 -10.42 5.97
CA ALA A 82 2.60 -9.06 5.95
C ALA A 82 1.24 -9.03 5.21
N ALA A 83 0.31 -8.18 5.66
CA ALA A 83 -1.05 -8.10 5.10
C ALA A 83 -1.05 -7.88 3.57
N LEU A 84 -0.19 -6.98 3.07
CA LEU A 84 -0.06 -6.70 1.64
C LEU A 84 0.56 -7.87 0.86
N THR A 85 1.55 -8.57 1.41
CA THR A 85 2.12 -9.77 0.77
C THR A 85 1.03 -10.81 0.55
N ARG A 86 0.20 -11.03 1.57
CA ARG A 86 -0.91 -11.98 1.49
C ARG A 86 -1.97 -11.52 0.48
N PHE A 87 -2.26 -10.22 0.40
CA PHE A 87 -3.15 -9.66 -0.62
C PHE A 87 -2.63 -9.90 -2.04
N TYR A 88 -1.38 -9.58 -2.32
CA TYR A 88 -0.79 -9.78 -3.65
C TYR A 88 -0.75 -11.26 -4.07
N LYS A 89 -0.66 -12.18 -3.10
CA LYS A 89 -0.74 -13.64 -3.33
C LYS A 89 -2.16 -14.20 -3.38
N SER A 90 -3.19 -13.39 -3.14
CA SER A 90 -4.58 -13.85 -3.12
C SER A 90 -5.15 -14.00 -4.54
N SER A 91 -6.15 -14.88 -4.69
CA SER A 91 -6.89 -15.01 -5.95
C SER A 91 -7.59 -13.71 -6.37
N HIS A 92 -8.00 -12.87 -5.41
CA HIS A 92 -8.59 -11.57 -5.67
C HIS A 92 -7.64 -10.64 -6.43
N PHE A 93 -6.34 -10.67 -6.12
CA PHE A 93 -5.34 -9.90 -6.84
C PHE A 93 -4.93 -10.59 -8.13
N LEU A 94 -4.61 -11.89 -8.08
CA LEU A 94 -4.02 -12.61 -9.20
C LEU A 94 -5.00 -12.89 -10.35
N ASN A 95 -6.27 -13.17 -10.04
CA ASN A 95 -7.29 -13.56 -11.02
C ASN A 95 -8.18 -12.37 -11.43
N ARG A 96 -7.63 -11.15 -11.42
CA ARG A 96 -8.33 -9.97 -11.90
C ARG A 96 -8.63 -10.07 -13.39
N SER A 97 -9.87 -9.78 -13.79
CA SER A 97 -10.30 -9.85 -15.20
C SER A 97 -9.55 -8.88 -16.11
N TYR A 98 -9.06 -7.77 -15.55
CA TYR A 98 -8.25 -6.77 -16.24
C TYR A 98 -7.09 -6.34 -15.34
N ASN A 99 -5.90 -6.13 -15.92
CA ASN A 99 -4.76 -5.61 -15.17
C ASN A 99 -4.65 -4.08 -15.34
N PRO A 100 -5.05 -3.28 -14.34
CA PRO A 100 -4.98 -1.82 -14.43
C PRO A 100 -3.57 -1.27 -14.13
N PHE A 101 -2.57 -2.14 -13.98
CA PHE A 101 -1.22 -1.76 -13.59
C PHE A 101 -0.21 -2.05 -14.70
N THR A 102 0.87 -1.27 -14.74
CA THR A 102 2.01 -1.53 -15.64
C THR A 102 2.78 -2.80 -15.25
N SER A 103 2.82 -3.12 -13.96
CA SER A 103 3.56 -4.25 -13.38
C SER A 103 2.83 -5.59 -13.59
N PRO A 104 3.48 -6.60 -14.20
CA PRO A 104 2.98 -7.98 -14.20
C PRO A 104 2.94 -8.59 -12.79
N ASN A 105 2.09 -9.59 -12.58
CA ASN A 105 1.96 -10.26 -11.27
C ASN A 105 3.29 -10.87 -10.81
N GLU A 106 4.03 -11.48 -11.73
CA GLU A 106 5.31 -12.15 -11.48
C GLU A 106 6.35 -11.16 -10.93
N THR A 107 6.37 -9.93 -11.44
CA THR A 107 7.27 -8.87 -10.96
C THR A 107 6.95 -8.44 -9.53
N VAL A 108 5.66 -8.44 -9.15
CA VAL A 108 5.18 -8.11 -7.80
C VAL A 108 5.45 -9.26 -6.81
N LEU A 109 5.30 -10.50 -7.27
CA LEU A 109 5.48 -11.71 -6.49
C LEU A 109 6.96 -12.11 -6.32
N CYS A 110 7.87 -11.49 -7.06
CA CYS A 110 9.30 -11.73 -6.92
C CYS A 110 9.80 -11.35 -5.52
N LEU A 111 10.44 -12.31 -4.85
CA LEU A 111 10.93 -12.15 -3.47
C LEU A 111 12.24 -11.35 -3.41
N ASP A 112 13.01 -11.33 -4.50
CA ASP A 112 14.18 -10.48 -4.64
C ASP A 112 13.72 -9.04 -4.90
N SER A 113 13.95 -8.17 -3.90
CA SER A 113 13.52 -6.78 -3.99
C SER A 113 14.21 -5.99 -5.08
N TYR A 114 15.46 -6.33 -5.45
CA TYR A 114 16.16 -5.67 -6.55
C TYR A 114 15.49 -6.03 -7.87
N GLN A 115 15.26 -7.32 -8.11
CA GLN A 115 14.64 -7.80 -9.35
C GLN A 115 13.20 -7.31 -9.48
N SER A 116 12.44 -7.32 -8.39
CA SER A 116 11.09 -6.77 -8.34
C SER A 116 11.06 -5.27 -8.66
N MET A 117 11.92 -4.47 -8.03
CA MET A 117 12.00 -3.02 -8.28
C MET A 117 12.40 -2.73 -9.74
N TYR A 118 13.46 -3.39 -10.22
CA TYR A 118 13.99 -3.20 -11.57
C TYR A 118 12.94 -3.52 -12.63
N SER A 119 12.32 -4.69 -12.53
CA SER A 119 11.32 -5.15 -13.51
C SER A 119 10.05 -4.31 -13.52
N GLN A 120 9.56 -3.88 -12.35
CA GLN A 120 8.38 -3.00 -12.27
C GLN A 120 8.64 -1.61 -12.87
N LEU A 121 9.81 -1.02 -12.60
CA LEU A 121 10.21 0.25 -13.21
C LEU A 121 10.39 0.11 -14.72
N LEU A 122 11.02 -0.97 -15.19
CA LEU A 122 11.18 -1.25 -16.61
C LEU A 122 9.82 -1.35 -17.33
N CYS A 123 8.88 -2.11 -16.78
CA CYS A 123 7.52 -2.19 -17.32
C CYS A 123 6.78 -0.85 -17.27
N GLY A 124 7.01 -0.05 -16.22
CA GLY A 124 6.47 1.30 -16.09
C GLY A 124 7.00 2.27 -17.14
N LEU A 125 8.29 2.18 -17.49
CA LEU A 125 8.92 2.98 -18.54
C LEU A 125 8.45 2.55 -19.93
N CYS A 126 8.37 1.24 -20.20
CA CYS A 126 7.89 0.71 -21.50
C CYS A 126 6.46 1.14 -21.83
N GLN A 127 5.63 1.40 -20.81
CA GLN A 127 4.22 1.76 -20.96
C GLN A 127 3.98 3.22 -20.55
N ASN A 128 5.01 4.09 -20.62
CA ASN A 128 4.97 5.42 -20.01
C ASN A 128 3.80 6.30 -20.46
N ASN A 129 3.44 6.22 -21.75
CA ASN A 129 2.33 6.99 -22.33
C ASN A 129 0.95 6.52 -21.82
N GLU A 130 0.83 5.29 -21.35
CA GLU A 130 -0.41 4.75 -20.80
C GLU A 130 -0.59 5.11 -19.31
N VAL A 131 0.44 5.63 -18.64
CA VAL A 131 0.41 5.89 -17.19
C VAL A 131 -0.38 7.15 -16.87
N LEU A 132 -1.49 6.97 -16.16
CA LEU A 132 -2.36 8.06 -15.67
C LEU A 132 -2.18 8.34 -14.18
N ARG A 133 -1.55 7.43 -13.44
CA ARG A 133 -1.28 7.57 -12.01
C ARG A 133 -0.02 6.81 -11.64
N VAL A 134 0.78 7.38 -10.75
CA VAL A 134 2.00 6.77 -10.21
C VAL A 134 1.80 6.57 -8.72
N GLY A 135 2.33 5.51 -8.13
CA GLY A 135 2.13 5.32 -6.70
C GLY A 135 2.89 4.18 -6.05
N ALA A 136 2.78 4.14 -4.73
CA ALA A 136 3.21 3.07 -3.86
C ALA A 136 2.44 3.20 -2.54
N VAL A 137 2.41 2.15 -1.72
CA VAL A 137 1.67 2.18 -0.45
C VAL A 137 2.17 3.30 0.46
N PHE A 138 3.49 3.49 0.55
CA PHE A 138 4.12 4.51 1.38
C PHE A 138 5.01 5.44 0.56
N ALA A 139 5.09 6.71 0.97
CA ALA A 139 5.95 7.74 0.38
C ALA A 139 7.41 7.28 0.25
N THR A 140 7.92 6.59 1.27
CA THR A 140 9.27 6.03 1.30
C THR A 140 9.55 5.08 0.14
N SER A 141 8.56 4.28 -0.26
CA SER A 141 8.72 3.28 -1.32
C SER A 141 8.85 3.95 -2.70
N LEU A 142 8.03 4.98 -2.95
CA LEU A 142 8.11 5.75 -4.18
C LEU A 142 9.43 6.55 -4.27
N ILE A 143 9.83 7.20 -3.18
CA ILE A 143 11.12 7.91 -3.11
C ILE A 143 12.30 6.95 -3.35
N HIS A 144 12.24 5.76 -2.76
CA HIS A 144 13.29 4.75 -2.98
C HIS A 144 13.35 4.31 -4.44
N ALA A 145 12.20 4.20 -5.11
CA ALA A 145 12.16 3.84 -6.52
C ALA A 145 12.69 4.93 -7.45
N VAL A 146 12.41 6.20 -7.15
CA VAL A 146 13.01 7.33 -7.89
C VAL A 146 14.53 7.32 -7.72
N ARG A 147 15.04 7.08 -6.50
CA ARG A 147 16.49 6.92 -6.24
C ARG A 147 17.08 5.68 -6.91
N PHE A 148 16.31 4.60 -7.03
CA PHE A 148 16.72 3.40 -7.75
C PHE A 148 16.86 3.72 -9.24
N LEU A 149 15.88 4.42 -9.82
CA LEU A 149 15.92 4.88 -11.19
C LEU A 149 17.12 5.80 -11.44
N GLU A 150 17.40 6.74 -10.53
CA GLU A 150 18.57 7.63 -10.60
C GLU A 150 19.91 6.88 -10.71
N LYS A 151 20.02 5.72 -10.06
CA LYS A 151 21.23 4.89 -10.11
C LYS A 151 21.29 3.93 -11.29
N ASN A 152 20.14 3.49 -11.81
CA ASN A 152 20.05 2.37 -12.75
C ASN A 152 19.42 2.73 -14.10
N TRP A 153 19.12 4.01 -14.37
CA TRP A 153 18.46 4.42 -15.61
C TRP A 153 19.25 4.02 -16.87
N SER A 154 20.59 3.98 -16.80
CA SER A 154 21.41 3.56 -17.94
C SER A 154 21.14 2.10 -18.34
N LEU A 155 21.12 1.19 -17.36
CA LEU A 155 20.78 -0.22 -17.58
C LEU A 155 19.36 -0.39 -18.13
N LEU A 156 18.40 0.37 -17.56
CA LEU A 156 17.02 0.34 -18.02
C LEU A 156 16.88 0.86 -19.46
N CYS A 157 17.62 1.91 -19.82
CA CYS A 157 17.64 2.44 -21.19
C CYS A 157 18.25 1.44 -22.17
N ASP A 158 19.32 0.75 -21.79
CA ASP A 158 19.95 -0.26 -22.62
C ASP A 158 19.00 -1.44 -22.88
N ASP A 159 18.31 -1.93 -21.85
CA ASP A 159 17.31 -2.98 -21.98
C ASP A 159 16.16 -2.58 -22.94
N ILE A 160 15.67 -1.35 -22.84
CA ILE A 160 14.65 -0.81 -23.75
C ILE A 160 15.20 -0.66 -25.17
N ARG A 161 16.44 -0.20 -25.31
CA ARG A 161 17.10 0.01 -26.61
C ARG A 161 17.30 -1.30 -27.36
N THR A 162 17.80 -2.34 -26.68
CA THR A 162 18.06 -3.65 -27.29
C THR A 162 16.83 -4.55 -27.33
N GLY A 163 15.83 -4.27 -26.48
CA GLY A 163 14.67 -5.14 -26.30
C GLY A 163 15.01 -6.44 -25.56
N THR A 164 16.09 -6.45 -24.77
CA THR A 164 16.56 -7.63 -24.02
C THR A 164 16.70 -7.28 -22.55
N ILE A 165 16.16 -8.10 -21.66
CA ILE A 165 16.25 -7.86 -20.23
C ILE A 165 17.65 -8.20 -19.67
N ASN A 166 18.16 -7.31 -18.82
CA ASN A 166 19.46 -7.41 -18.18
C ASN A 166 19.69 -8.80 -17.52
N PRO A 167 20.89 -9.41 -17.66
CA PRO A 167 21.22 -10.70 -17.03
C PRO A 167 21.18 -10.69 -15.50
N LEU A 168 21.23 -9.52 -14.86
CA LEU A 168 21.07 -9.38 -13.40
C LEU A 168 19.69 -9.87 -12.91
N ILE A 169 18.69 -9.90 -13.79
CA ILE A 169 17.37 -10.44 -13.48
C ILE A 169 17.41 -11.95 -13.71
N THR A 170 17.63 -12.73 -12.66
CA THR A 170 17.80 -14.19 -12.74
C THR A 170 16.50 -14.96 -12.62
N ASP A 171 15.45 -14.36 -12.05
CA ASP A 171 14.15 -15.01 -11.87
C ASP A 171 13.46 -15.25 -13.22
N ILE A 172 13.25 -16.52 -13.56
CA ILE A 172 12.73 -16.94 -14.87
C ILE A 172 11.32 -16.40 -15.09
N SER A 173 10.45 -16.46 -14.09
CA SER A 173 9.05 -15.99 -14.20
C SER A 173 8.99 -14.48 -14.41
N VAL A 174 9.87 -13.72 -13.74
CA VAL A 174 10.01 -12.27 -13.96
C VAL A 174 10.48 -12.00 -15.39
N ARG A 175 11.53 -12.70 -15.86
CA ARG A 175 12.05 -12.52 -17.23
C ARG A 175 10.96 -12.77 -18.27
N GLU A 176 10.27 -13.90 -18.18
CA GLU A 176 9.18 -14.24 -19.11
C GLU A 176 8.05 -13.21 -19.11
N ALA A 177 7.68 -12.70 -17.94
CA ALA A 177 6.63 -11.69 -17.83
C ALA A 177 7.04 -10.34 -18.43
N VAL A 178 8.27 -9.89 -18.15
CA VAL A 178 8.80 -8.63 -18.69
C VAL A 178 8.98 -8.70 -20.20
N MET A 179 9.47 -9.82 -20.74
CA MET A 179 9.68 -10.00 -22.18
C MET A 179 8.38 -9.98 -23.01
N LYS A 180 7.21 -10.15 -22.39
CA LYS A 180 5.90 -9.93 -23.06
C LYS A 180 5.60 -8.45 -23.30
N ILE A 181 6.23 -7.56 -22.54
CA ILE A 181 6.02 -6.10 -22.58
C ILE A 181 7.19 -5.40 -23.27
N LEU A 182 8.42 -5.80 -22.93
CA LEU A 182 9.65 -5.21 -23.44
C LEU A 182 9.78 -5.44 -24.94
N LYS A 183 9.96 -4.34 -25.69
CA LYS A 183 10.24 -4.33 -27.12
C LYS A 183 11.40 -3.37 -27.36
N SER A 184 12.20 -3.63 -28.40
CA SER A 184 13.27 -2.71 -28.79
C SER A 184 12.65 -1.37 -29.24
N ASP A 185 12.95 -0.31 -28.49
CA ASP A 185 12.50 1.05 -28.78
C ASP A 185 13.63 2.04 -28.50
N LYS A 186 14.33 2.43 -29.56
CA LYS A 186 15.44 3.39 -29.46
C LYS A 186 14.96 4.80 -29.09
N ASN A 187 13.79 5.20 -29.58
CA ASN A 187 13.26 6.54 -29.33
C ASN A 187 12.89 6.70 -27.85
N LEU A 188 12.25 5.68 -27.27
CA LEU A 188 11.94 5.67 -25.84
C LEU A 188 13.22 5.66 -24.99
N ALA A 189 14.21 4.84 -25.35
CA ALA A 189 15.47 4.79 -24.63
C ALA A 189 16.21 6.14 -24.66
N ASP A 190 16.29 6.78 -25.83
CA ASP A 190 16.95 8.09 -25.99
C ASP A 190 16.19 9.20 -25.25
N PHE A 191 14.85 9.15 -25.25
CA PHE A 191 14.01 10.04 -24.45
C PHE A 191 14.31 9.90 -22.95
N ILE A 192 14.26 8.68 -22.39
CA ILE A 192 14.52 8.44 -20.96
C ILE A 192 15.94 8.87 -20.60
N GLN A 193 16.93 8.54 -21.42
CA GLN A 193 18.31 8.97 -21.23
C GLN A 193 18.44 10.49 -21.22
N SER A 194 17.75 11.19 -22.12
CA SER A 194 17.75 12.66 -22.16
C SER A 194 17.14 13.27 -20.90
N GLU A 195 16.10 12.66 -20.32
CA GLU A 195 15.43 13.17 -19.12
C GLU A 195 16.21 12.89 -17.83
N CYS A 196 16.84 11.71 -17.74
CA CYS A 196 17.60 11.29 -16.56
C CYS A 196 19.01 11.91 -16.49
N SER A 197 19.58 12.36 -17.62
CA SER A 197 20.92 12.96 -17.67
C SER A 197 20.97 14.47 -17.40
N LYS A 198 19.82 15.15 -17.26
CA LYS A 198 19.69 16.61 -17.07
C LYS A 198 20.25 17.16 -15.74
N GLY A 199 20.83 16.34 -14.87
CA GLY A 199 21.38 16.72 -13.56
C GLY A 199 20.34 17.03 -12.50
N SER A 200 19.26 17.76 -12.84
CA SER A 200 18.12 18.00 -11.95
C SER A 200 17.00 16.97 -12.13
N TRP A 201 16.61 16.35 -11.02
CA TRP A 201 15.51 15.38 -10.94
C TRP A 201 14.17 16.00 -10.53
N GLN A 202 14.10 17.34 -10.42
CA GLN A 202 12.85 18.04 -10.10
C GLN A 202 11.78 17.77 -11.15
N GLY A 203 10.65 17.18 -10.78
CA GLY A 203 9.58 16.86 -11.73
C GLY A 203 9.87 15.65 -12.61
N ILE A 204 10.85 14.80 -12.27
CA ILE A 204 11.17 13.62 -13.07
C ILE A 204 9.96 12.72 -13.33
N ILE A 205 9.01 12.62 -12.39
CA ILE A 205 7.80 11.81 -12.54
C ILE A 205 6.95 12.32 -13.71
N THR A 206 6.67 13.63 -13.76
CA THR A 206 5.89 14.23 -14.85
C THR A 206 6.66 14.31 -16.16
N ARG A 207 8.00 14.29 -16.12
CA ARG A 207 8.80 14.22 -17.35
C ARG A 207 8.75 12.82 -17.97
N LEU A 208 8.97 11.77 -17.18
CA LEU A 208 8.98 10.39 -17.69
C LEU A 208 7.58 9.85 -17.97
N TRP A 209 6.60 10.20 -17.13
CA TRP A 209 5.20 9.81 -17.23
C TRP A 209 4.30 11.04 -17.39
N PRO A 210 4.28 11.66 -18.59
CA PRO A 210 3.66 12.97 -18.82
C PRO A 210 2.14 12.99 -18.63
N ASN A 211 1.47 11.85 -18.75
CA ASN A 211 0.02 11.74 -18.59
C ASN A 211 -0.42 11.50 -17.14
N THR A 212 0.52 11.51 -16.19
CA THR A 212 0.22 11.30 -14.76
C THR A 212 -0.66 12.41 -14.22
N LYS A 213 -1.85 12.05 -13.72
CA LYS A 213 -2.83 12.98 -13.16
C LYS A 213 -2.64 13.21 -11.66
N TYR A 214 -2.18 12.20 -10.93
CA TYR A 214 -1.94 12.27 -9.49
C TYR A 214 -0.96 11.18 -9.03
N VAL A 215 -0.48 11.33 -7.79
CA VAL A 215 0.39 10.38 -7.11
C VAL A 215 -0.38 9.69 -5.99
N ASP A 216 -0.58 8.38 -6.11
CA ASP A 216 -1.31 7.54 -5.14
C ASP A 216 -0.35 7.02 -4.08
N VAL A 217 -0.33 7.69 -2.91
CA VAL A 217 0.67 7.43 -1.88
C VAL A 217 0.23 7.92 -0.51
N THR A 218 0.48 7.13 0.53
CA THR A 218 0.20 7.54 1.92
C THR A 218 1.15 8.64 2.35
N VAL A 219 0.60 9.82 2.69
CA VAL A 219 1.33 11.03 3.12
C VAL A 219 0.85 11.58 4.46
N THR A 220 -0.04 10.87 5.16
CA THR A 220 -0.52 11.23 6.50
C THR A 220 0.38 10.66 7.61
N GLY A 221 0.20 11.13 8.84
CA GLY A 221 0.98 10.70 10.00
C GLY A 221 2.49 10.94 9.80
N SER A 222 3.31 9.96 10.18
CA SER A 222 4.77 10.02 10.03
C SER A 222 5.25 10.11 8.57
N MET A 223 4.41 9.82 7.57
CA MET A 223 4.75 9.96 6.16
C MET A 223 4.71 11.41 5.66
N SER A 224 4.10 12.34 6.42
CA SER A 224 3.98 13.76 6.05
C SER A 224 5.34 14.46 5.88
N GLN A 225 6.37 13.99 6.58
CA GLN A 225 7.74 14.50 6.44
C GLN A 225 8.31 14.37 5.01
N TYR A 226 7.75 13.47 4.20
CA TYR A 226 8.21 13.21 2.84
C TYR A 226 7.50 14.05 1.77
N ILE A 227 6.47 14.82 2.14
CA ILE A 227 5.71 15.68 1.21
C ILE A 227 6.65 16.60 0.40
N PRO A 228 7.60 17.35 1.01
CA PRO A 228 8.48 18.24 0.23
C PRO A 228 9.35 17.49 -0.79
N THR A 229 9.78 16.27 -0.46
CA THR A 229 10.58 15.43 -1.37
C THR A 229 9.72 14.90 -2.52
N LEU A 230 8.48 14.51 -2.25
CA LEU A 230 7.55 14.10 -3.29
C LEU A 230 7.19 15.27 -4.21
N ASP A 231 6.91 16.45 -3.66
CA ASP A 231 6.62 17.66 -4.43
C ASP A 231 7.77 18.00 -5.38
N TYR A 232 9.02 17.88 -4.91
CA TYR A 232 10.21 18.05 -5.74
C TYR A 232 10.21 17.09 -6.94
N TYR A 233 9.99 15.78 -6.74
CA TYR A 233 10.02 14.80 -7.84
C TYR A 233 8.76 14.83 -8.74
N CYS A 234 7.63 15.29 -8.22
CA CYS A 234 6.34 15.22 -8.90
C CYS A 234 5.90 16.56 -9.50
N ASN A 235 6.65 17.64 -9.27
CA ASN A 235 6.36 18.99 -9.77
C ASN A 235 4.96 19.49 -9.39
N GLY A 236 4.54 19.23 -8.14
CA GLY A 236 3.25 19.68 -7.61
C GLY A 236 2.03 18.89 -8.08
N LEU A 237 2.21 17.66 -8.60
CA LEU A 237 1.07 16.76 -8.81
C LEU A 237 0.30 16.51 -7.49
N PRO A 238 -1.03 16.35 -7.53
CA PRO A 238 -1.82 16.01 -6.35
C PRO A 238 -1.30 14.72 -5.68
N LEU A 239 -1.02 14.80 -4.39
CA LEU A 239 -0.68 13.64 -3.55
C LEU A 239 -1.95 13.10 -2.92
N VAL A 240 -2.34 11.89 -3.30
CA VAL A 240 -3.60 11.26 -2.90
C VAL A 240 -3.33 10.16 -1.88
N SER A 241 -3.86 10.33 -0.67
CA SER A 241 -3.88 9.29 0.37
C SER A 241 -5.27 8.67 0.45
N ASN A 242 -5.41 7.45 -0.06
CA ASN A 242 -6.72 6.83 -0.32
C ASN A 242 -7.29 6.02 0.84
N ILE A 243 -6.47 5.24 1.53
CA ILE A 243 -6.91 4.26 2.53
C ILE A 243 -6.23 4.51 3.86
N TYR A 244 -7.01 4.39 4.94
CA TYR A 244 -6.50 4.14 6.28
C TYR A 244 -6.70 2.67 6.65
N ALA A 245 -5.58 1.97 6.84
CA ALA A 245 -5.55 0.55 7.17
C ALA A 245 -4.32 0.21 8.00
N ALA A 246 -4.44 -0.83 8.81
CA ALA A 246 -3.36 -1.45 9.56
C ALA A 246 -3.34 -2.97 9.34
N SER A 247 -2.47 -3.68 10.05
CA SER A 247 -2.42 -5.16 9.92
C SER A 247 -3.64 -5.81 10.58
N GLU A 248 -4.19 -5.12 11.58
CA GLU A 248 -5.37 -5.40 12.37
C GLU A 248 -6.64 -5.37 11.51
N GLY A 249 -6.71 -4.49 10.52
CA GLY A 249 -7.90 -4.31 9.70
C GLY A 249 -7.76 -3.16 8.69
N PHE A 250 -8.68 -3.14 7.73
CA PHE A 250 -8.86 -2.01 6.82
C PHE A 250 -10.01 -1.17 7.35
N PHE A 251 -9.78 0.12 7.59
CA PHE A 251 -10.68 0.90 8.43
C PHE A 251 -11.50 1.91 7.61
N GLY A 252 -10.84 2.72 6.80
CA GLY A 252 -11.51 3.85 6.17
C GLY A 252 -10.90 4.26 4.84
N VAL A 253 -11.64 5.12 4.14
CA VAL A 253 -11.26 5.69 2.85
C VAL A 253 -11.36 7.21 2.89
N ASN A 254 -10.52 7.88 2.12
CA ASN A 254 -10.64 9.32 1.91
C ASN A 254 -11.73 9.60 0.87
N LEU A 255 -12.83 10.23 1.29
CA LEU A 255 -13.94 10.60 0.40
C LEU A 255 -13.67 11.87 -0.42
N ASN A 256 -12.63 12.64 -0.07
CA ASN A 256 -12.17 13.81 -0.82
C ASN A 256 -10.69 13.64 -1.20
N PRO A 257 -10.38 12.75 -2.16
CA PRO A 257 -9.01 12.32 -2.43
C PRO A 257 -8.08 13.43 -2.94
N LEU A 258 -8.62 14.50 -3.52
CA LEU A 258 -7.83 15.63 -4.04
C LEU A 258 -7.64 16.77 -3.02
N CYS A 259 -8.04 16.59 -1.76
CA CYS A 259 -7.73 17.56 -0.72
C CYS A 259 -6.22 17.70 -0.52
N LYS A 260 -5.79 18.83 0.06
CA LYS A 260 -4.38 19.02 0.43
C LYS A 260 -3.98 17.95 1.45
N PRO A 261 -2.71 17.47 1.45
CA PRO A 261 -2.25 16.48 2.42
C PRO A 261 -2.54 16.83 3.89
N CYS A 262 -2.51 18.11 4.25
CA CYS A 262 -2.82 18.60 5.60
C CYS A 262 -4.31 18.55 5.99
N HIS A 263 -5.20 18.30 5.04
CA HIS A 263 -6.67 18.24 5.23
C HIS A 263 -7.22 16.84 4.97
N VAL A 264 -6.37 15.82 4.82
CA VAL A 264 -6.82 14.44 4.60
C VAL A 264 -7.60 13.97 5.81
N SER A 265 -8.79 13.45 5.57
CA SER A 265 -9.64 12.80 6.57
C SER A 265 -10.13 11.47 6.02
N TYR A 266 -10.14 10.44 6.86
CA TYR A 266 -10.58 9.11 6.47
C TYR A 266 -11.95 8.82 7.07
N THR A 267 -12.92 8.45 6.24
CA THR A 267 -14.23 8.00 6.67
C THR A 267 -14.17 6.50 6.92
N LEU A 268 -14.41 6.10 8.17
CA LEU A 268 -14.48 4.71 8.57
C LEU A 268 -15.68 4.02 7.91
N ILE A 269 -15.48 2.79 7.43
CA ILE A 269 -16.52 2.00 6.77
C ILE A 269 -17.19 1.10 7.83
N PRO A 270 -18.44 1.37 8.25
CA PRO A 270 -19.05 0.72 9.42
C PRO A 270 -19.19 -0.80 9.33
N THR A 271 -19.12 -1.38 8.12
CA THR A 271 -19.25 -2.82 7.89
C THR A 271 -17.93 -3.60 8.04
N MET A 272 -16.81 -2.92 8.29
CA MET A 272 -15.49 -3.57 8.33
C MET A 272 -15.17 -4.17 9.69
N CYS A 273 -15.42 -3.42 10.77
CA CYS A 273 -15.33 -3.89 12.15
C CYS A 273 -16.21 -3.01 13.05
N TYR A 274 -16.34 -3.40 14.32
CA TYR A 274 -16.97 -2.53 15.32
C TYR A 274 -15.92 -1.54 15.84
N TYR A 275 -16.27 -0.25 15.85
CA TYR A 275 -15.38 0.86 16.21
C TYR A 275 -15.85 1.51 17.50
N GLU A 276 -14.94 1.63 18.44
CA GLU A 276 -15.07 2.32 19.71
C GLU A 276 -13.96 3.38 19.81
N PHE A 277 -14.20 4.44 20.57
CA PHE A 277 -13.29 5.58 20.67
C PHE A 277 -13.02 5.93 22.13
N LEU A 278 -11.74 5.92 22.51
CA LEU A 278 -11.30 6.30 23.85
C LEU A 278 -10.88 7.78 23.85
N PRO A 279 -11.58 8.69 24.57
CA PRO A 279 -11.20 10.09 24.60
C PRO A 279 -9.76 10.33 25.08
N VAL A 280 -8.98 11.12 24.32
CA VAL A 280 -7.61 11.50 24.71
C VAL A 280 -7.63 12.91 25.32
N ASN A 281 -7.50 13.00 26.65
CA ASN A 281 -7.32 14.29 27.33
C ASN A 281 -5.83 14.64 27.40
N ARG A 282 -5.41 15.65 26.63
CA ARG A 282 -4.06 16.24 26.71
C ARG A 282 -3.90 17.28 27.82
N SER A 283 -4.98 17.64 28.51
CA SER A 283 -4.97 18.56 29.65
C SER A 283 -4.57 17.83 30.94
N ASN A 284 -3.57 18.35 31.65
CA ASN A 284 -3.11 17.92 32.98
C ASN A 284 -4.15 18.18 34.10
N ASP A 285 -5.42 18.31 33.78
CA ASP A 285 -6.46 18.52 34.79
C ASP A 285 -6.86 17.17 35.40
N PRO A 286 -6.96 17.06 36.73
CA PRO A 286 -7.34 15.84 37.40
C PRO A 286 -8.84 15.62 37.20
N VAL A 287 -9.21 15.00 36.08
CA VAL A 287 -10.58 14.56 35.82
C VAL A 287 -10.74 13.12 36.29
N ASN A 288 -11.88 12.82 36.93
CA ASN A 288 -12.25 11.51 37.47
C ASN A 288 -11.86 10.36 36.52
N GLU A 289 -11.08 9.40 37.03
CA GLU A 289 -10.67 8.16 36.32
C GLU A 289 -11.86 7.37 35.73
N LYS A 290 -13.09 7.63 36.21
CA LYS A 290 -14.33 7.00 35.73
C LYS A 290 -14.84 7.54 34.38
N GLU A 291 -14.60 8.82 34.06
CA GLU A 291 -15.01 9.41 32.77
C GLU A 291 -14.00 9.12 31.65
N GLN A 292 -12.74 8.80 32.00
CA GLN A 292 -11.71 8.39 31.03
C GLN A 292 -11.87 6.95 30.54
N GLN A 293 -12.82 6.16 31.07
CA GLN A 293 -12.96 4.74 30.73
C GLN A 293 -14.16 4.41 29.84
N GLU A 294 -15.07 5.36 29.62
CA GLU A 294 -16.25 5.11 28.79
C GLU A 294 -15.90 5.30 27.31
N LEU A 295 -16.00 4.21 26.57
CA LEU A 295 -15.79 4.22 25.13
C LEU A 295 -17.01 4.83 24.45
N VAL A 296 -16.74 5.62 23.42
CA VAL A 296 -17.76 6.27 22.61
C VAL A 296 -17.96 5.45 21.33
N ASP A 297 -19.22 5.25 20.93
CA ASP A 297 -19.55 4.58 19.67
C ASP A 297 -19.23 5.47 18.45
N LEU A 298 -19.06 4.85 17.28
CA LEU A 298 -18.73 5.55 16.02
C LEU A 298 -19.63 6.74 15.69
N VAL A 299 -20.92 6.69 16.05
CA VAL A 299 -21.90 7.73 15.74
C VAL A 299 -21.92 8.87 16.77
N ASP A 300 -21.29 8.67 17.92
CA ASP A 300 -21.37 9.57 19.07
C ASP A 300 -20.09 10.40 19.29
N VAL A 301 -19.10 10.26 18.39
CA VAL A 301 -17.88 11.06 18.40
C VAL A 301 -18.18 12.54 18.19
N LYS A 302 -17.47 13.40 18.93
CA LYS A 302 -17.64 14.85 18.86
C LYS A 302 -16.64 15.47 17.89
N LEU A 303 -17.08 16.50 17.17
CA LEU A 303 -16.21 17.27 16.28
C LEU A 303 -15.05 17.88 17.08
N ASP A 304 -13.86 17.88 16.47
CA ASP A 304 -12.62 18.45 17.03
C ASP A 304 -12.14 17.83 18.35
N GLN A 305 -12.67 16.67 18.74
CA GLN A 305 -12.18 15.91 19.90
C GLN A 305 -11.22 14.79 19.43
N GLU A 306 -10.14 14.59 20.18
CA GLU A 306 -9.16 13.54 19.92
C GLU A 306 -9.53 12.24 20.64
N TYR A 307 -9.36 11.12 19.94
CA TYR A 307 -9.68 9.79 20.44
C TYR A 307 -8.61 8.77 20.01
N GLU A 308 -8.38 7.79 20.86
CA GLU A 308 -7.67 6.56 20.52
C GLU A 308 -8.66 5.57 19.91
N LEU A 309 -8.32 5.01 18.74
CA LEU A 309 -9.21 4.11 18.02
C LEU A 309 -9.14 2.70 18.63
N VAL A 310 -10.28 2.19 19.09
CA VAL A 310 -10.46 0.82 19.57
C VAL A 310 -11.25 0.04 18.55
N VAL A 311 -10.74 -1.11 18.12
CA VAL A 311 -11.41 -1.96 17.13
C VAL A 311 -11.73 -3.35 17.69
N THR A 312 -12.93 -3.84 17.38
CA THR A 312 -13.34 -5.23 17.59
C THR A 312 -13.57 -5.90 16.23
N THR A 313 -12.72 -6.87 15.89
CA THR A 313 -12.67 -7.51 14.56
C THR A 313 -13.30 -8.91 14.54
N TYR A 314 -13.72 -9.35 13.35
CA TYR A 314 -14.32 -10.67 13.14
C TYR A 314 -13.40 -11.86 13.40
N CYS A 315 -12.08 -11.64 13.42
CA CYS A 315 -11.09 -12.71 13.66
C CYS A 315 -11.13 -13.27 15.09
N ASN A 316 -11.87 -12.63 16.00
CA ASN A 316 -11.91 -12.94 17.43
C ASN A 316 -13.11 -13.83 17.86
N ASN A 317 -13.49 -14.83 17.06
CA ASN A 317 -14.59 -15.76 17.39
C ASN A 317 -14.19 -16.85 18.44
N GLY A 318 -13.59 -16.43 19.55
CA GLY A 318 -13.13 -17.33 20.63
C GLY A 318 -13.44 -16.87 22.05
N GLY A 319 -14.36 -15.91 22.25
CA GLY A 319 -14.80 -15.47 23.58
C GLY A 319 -13.79 -14.64 24.38
N GLN A 320 -12.66 -14.24 23.77
CA GLN A 320 -11.77 -13.21 24.31
C GLN A 320 -11.74 -12.02 23.34
N THR A 321 -12.44 -10.96 23.72
CA THR A 321 -12.41 -9.66 23.04
C THR A 321 -11.03 -9.04 23.22
N GLN A 322 -10.17 -9.08 22.20
CA GLN A 322 -8.98 -8.23 22.18
C GLN A 322 -9.36 -6.86 21.64
N LYS A 323 -9.40 -5.88 22.54
CA LYS A 323 -9.40 -4.46 22.17
C LYS A 323 -7.99 -4.12 21.71
N VAL A 324 -7.83 -3.79 20.43
CA VAL A 324 -6.58 -3.23 19.93
C VAL A 324 -6.74 -1.72 19.90
N VAL A 325 -5.88 -1.04 20.63
CA VAL A 325 -5.82 0.41 20.63
C VAL A 325 -4.75 0.86 19.63
N LEU A 326 -5.17 1.69 18.68
CA LEU A 326 -4.30 2.21 17.62
C LEU A 326 -3.84 3.61 18.02
N THR A 327 -2.57 3.72 18.41
CA THR A 327 -1.89 5.00 18.63
C THR A 327 -1.16 5.41 17.35
N ASP A 328 -1.53 6.55 16.77
CA ASP A 328 -0.74 7.21 15.71
C ASP A 328 0.41 8.03 16.29
#